data_AF-A0AAD7QRB5-F1
#
_entry.id   AF-A0AAD7QRB5-F1
#
_cell.length_a   1.000
_cell.length_b   1.000
_cell.length_c   1.000
_cell.angle_alpha   90.00
_cell.angle_beta   90.00
_cell.angle_gamma   90.00
#
_symmetry.space_group_name_H-M   'P 1'
#
loop_
_entity.id
_entity.type
_entity.pdbx_description
1 polymer ?
#
loop_
_entity_poly.entity_id
_entity_poly.type
_entity_poly.pdbx_seq_one_letter_code
_entity_poly.pdbx_strand_id
1 'polypeptide(L)'
;MERMVKQYIDDQVMVFIAVDVEVYELNHNCVTEVGVAILDLSKGNTKNTKPSGRHFRVKEYMHLKNGRFVDDASEKFEFGESEILTLKECANEVKTIFERYGDKAVFVGHDAANDVRYLRQVGVELPEELPTADTLTLWKISHGEDAPSTLGNLLIECDITSWNLHNAGNDAYYTVQVLMAMYGKFESKE
;
A
#
# COMPACT_ATOMS: atom_id res chain seq x y z
N MET A 1 14.28 0.44 13.00
CA MET A 1 13.26 0.60 11.94
C MET A 1 12.34 1.77 12.26
N GLU A 2 11.60 1.76 13.37
CA GLU A 2 10.75 2.90 13.80
C GLU A 2 11.48 4.25 13.82
N ARG A 3 12.68 4.34 14.42
CA ARG A 3 13.49 5.57 14.41
C ARG A 3 13.88 6.05 13.01
N MET A 4 14.08 5.13 12.08
CA MET A 4 14.49 5.44 10.70
C MET A 4 13.29 5.96 9.90
N VAL A 5 12.14 5.31 10.02
CA VAL A 5 10.87 5.80 9.45
C VAL A 5 10.51 7.16 10.05
N LYS A 6 10.68 7.34 11.37
CA LYS A 6 10.46 8.63 12.04
C LYS A 6 11.34 9.72 11.43
N GLN A 7 12.64 9.47 11.32
CA GLN A 7 13.59 10.40 10.72
C GLN A 7 13.25 10.70 9.25
N TYR A 8 12.85 9.71 8.45
CA TYR A 8 12.44 9.95 7.06
C TYR A 8 11.23 10.87 6.93
N ILE A 9 10.28 10.78 7.87
CA ILE A 9 9.09 11.64 7.92
C ILE A 9 9.48 13.05 8.38
N ASP A 10 10.30 13.14 9.44
CA ASP A 10 10.81 14.40 10.00
C ASP A 10 11.62 15.20 8.96
N ASP A 11 12.50 14.52 8.23
CA ASP A 11 13.34 15.15 7.22
C ASP A 11 12.52 15.64 6.00
N GLN A 12 11.28 15.16 5.83
CA GLN A 12 10.37 15.51 4.73
C GLN A 12 10.99 15.38 3.33
N VAL A 13 11.94 14.46 3.13
CA VAL A 13 12.62 14.28 1.82
C VAL A 13 12.13 13.06 1.06
N MET A 14 11.34 12.19 1.69
CA MET A 14 10.95 10.88 1.15
C MET A 14 9.56 10.88 0.50
N VAL A 15 9.36 9.90 -0.36
CA VAL A 15 8.09 9.60 -1.04
C VAL A 15 7.65 8.20 -0.64
N PHE A 16 6.51 8.12 0.02
CA PHE A 16 5.90 6.87 0.43
C PHE A 16 5.04 6.32 -0.68
N ILE A 17 5.33 5.09 -1.09
CA ILE A 17 4.68 4.41 -2.19
C ILE A 17 4.16 3.09 -1.65
N ALA A 18 2.86 3.02 -1.39
CA ALA A 18 2.21 1.75 -1.09
C ALA A 18 1.80 1.05 -2.37
N VAL A 19 2.00 -0.26 -2.40
CA VAL A 19 1.48 -1.13 -3.46
C VAL A 19 0.81 -2.32 -2.79
N ASP A 20 -0.43 -2.58 -3.19
CA ASP A 20 -1.21 -3.72 -2.75
C ASP A 20 -1.60 -4.54 -3.97
N VAL A 21 -1.56 -5.87 -3.85
CA VAL A 21 -1.87 -6.79 -4.95
C VAL A 21 -2.96 -7.76 -4.54
N GLU A 22 -4.09 -7.69 -5.22
CA GLU A 22 -5.16 -8.68 -5.08
C GLU A 22 -4.98 -9.80 -6.10
N VAL A 23 -5.27 -11.02 -5.64
CA VAL A 23 -5.21 -12.23 -6.44
C VAL A 23 -6.53 -13.00 -6.39
N TYR A 24 -6.79 -13.79 -7.43
CA TYR A 24 -7.97 -14.63 -7.44
C TYR A 24 -7.88 -15.75 -6.39
N GLU A 25 -8.88 -15.81 -5.52
CA GLU A 25 -8.91 -16.68 -4.32
C GLU A 25 -8.85 -18.19 -4.62
N LEU A 26 -9.15 -18.62 -5.85
CA LEU A 26 -9.04 -20.02 -6.28
C LEU A 26 -7.79 -20.33 -7.10
N ASN A 27 -7.04 -19.30 -7.52
CA ASN A 27 -5.75 -19.46 -8.19
C ASN A 27 -4.87 -18.22 -7.98
N HIS A 28 -3.99 -18.28 -6.99
CA HIS A 28 -3.12 -17.17 -6.59
C HIS A 28 -2.06 -16.77 -7.64
N ASN A 29 -2.00 -17.44 -8.79
CA ASN A 29 -1.17 -16.99 -9.93
C ASN A 29 -1.88 -15.95 -10.80
N CYS A 30 -3.17 -15.72 -10.58
CA CYS A 30 -3.96 -14.73 -11.29
C CYS A 30 -4.05 -13.45 -10.46
N VAL A 31 -3.17 -12.49 -10.73
CA VAL A 31 -3.23 -11.15 -10.15
C VAL A 31 -4.39 -10.38 -10.78
N THR A 32 -5.44 -10.10 -10.01
CA THR A 32 -6.67 -9.48 -10.51
C THR A 32 -6.61 -7.96 -10.46
N GLU A 33 -5.95 -7.40 -9.45
CA GLU A 33 -5.85 -5.95 -9.25
C GLU A 33 -4.47 -5.56 -8.70
N VAL A 34 -4.07 -4.33 -9.00
CA VAL A 34 -2.89 -3.68 -8.41
C VAL A 34 -3.30 -2.29 -7.96
N GLY A 35 -3.10 -1.99 -6.69
CA GLY A 35 -3.31 -0.68 -6.12
C GLY A 35 -2.00 0.04 -5.89
N VAL A 36 -1.97 1.36 -6.11
CA VAL A 36 -0.82 2.19 -5.79
C VAL A 36 -1.28 3.45 -5.06
N ALA A 37 -0.64 3.77 -3.95
CA ALA A 37 -0.83 5.05 -3.28
C ALA A 37 0.50 5.77 -3.07
N ILE A 38 0.53 7.06 -3.43
CA ILE A 38 1.75 7.87 -3.39
C ILE A 38 1.53 9.05 -2.45
N LEU A 39 2.36 9.18 -1.43
CA LEU A 39 2.44 10.34 -0.55
C LEU A 39 3.84 10.95 -0.64
N ASP A 40 3.92 12.11 -1.26
CA ASP A 40 5.17 12.83 -1.51
C ASP A 40 5.37 13.90 -0.44
N LEU A 41 6.15 13.58 0.60
CA LEU A 41 6.40 14.49 1.73
C LEU A 41 7.34 15.65 1.35
N SER A 42 8.12 15.49 0.28
CA SER A 42 9.03 16.52 -0.24
C SER A 42 8.35 17.80 -0.72
N LYS A 43 7.04 17.75 -0.91
CA LYS A 43 6.22 18.90 -1.29
C LYS A 43 5.75 19.75 -0.10
N GLY A 44 6.08 19.37 1.13
CA GLY A 44 5.78 20.10 2.36
C GLY A 44 4.35 19.90 2.89
N ASN A 45 4.17 20.14 4.20
CA ASN A 45 2.92 20.10 4.98
C ASN A 45 2.35 18.71 5.35
N THR A 46 3.11 17.93 6.11
CA THR A 46 2.79 16.54 6.55
C THR A 46 1.43 16.35 7.22
N LYS A 47 0.86 17.38 7.88
CA LYS A 47 -0.38 17.23 8.68
C LYS A 47 -1.65 17.04 7.86
N ASN A 48 -1.71 17.56 6.63
CA ASN A 48 -2.92 17.53 5.80
C ASN A 48 -2.69 16.91 4.42
N THR A 49 -1.45 16.53 4.08
CA THR A 49 -1.16 15.89 2.80
C THR A 49 -1.75 14.48 2.80
N LYS A 50 -2.70 14.26 1.89
CA LYS A 50 -3.27 12.95 1.62
C LYS A 50 -2.50 12.28 0.47
N PRO A 51 -2.39 10.94 0.46
CA PRO A 51 -1.86 10.25 -0.69
C PRO A 51 -2.74 10.48 -1.93
N SER A 52 -2.16 10.31 -3.11
CA SER A 52 -2.92 10.08 -4.35
C SER A 52 -3.01 8.57 -4.59
N GLY A 53 -4.22 8.05 -4.79
CA GLY A 53 -4.45 6.65 -5.12
C GLY A 53 -4.58 6.41 -6.62
N ARG A 54 -4.19 5.23 -7.07
CA ARG A 54 -4.48 4.64 -8.37
C ARG A 54 -4.92 3.19 -8.17
N HIS A 55 -5.80 2.73 -9.04
CA HIS A 55 -6.31 1.37 -9.00
C HIS A 55 -6.31 0.77 -10.40
N PHE A 56 -5.60 -0.34 -10.58
CA PHE A 56 -5.49 -1.05 -11.84
C PHE A 56 -6.24 -2.37 -11.77
N ARG A 57 -7.21 -2.57 -12.67
CA ARG A 57 -7.87 -3.85 -12.87
C ARG A 57 -7.20 -4.58 -14.03
N VAL A 58 -6.73 -5.80 -13.77
CA VAL A 58 -5.97 -6.59 -14.74
C VAL A 58 -6.89 -7.19 -15.79
N LYS A 59 -6.75 -6.70 -17.02
CA LYS A 59 -7.60 -7.00 -18.18
C LYS A 59 -7.76 -8.49 -18.44
N GLU A 60 -6.68 -9.25 -18.30
CA GLU A 60 -6.65 -10.70 -18.51
C GLU A 60 -7.57 -11.46 -17.54
N TYR A 61 -7.78 -10.92 -16.34
CA TYR A 61 -8.45 -11.61 -15.23
C TYR A 61 -9.75 -10.95 -14.77
N MET A 62 -10.27 -9.94 -15.48
CA MET A 62 -11.52 -9.25 -15.10
C MET A 62 -12.75 -10.16 -14.98
N HIS A 63 -12.71 -11.34 -15.59
CA HIS A 63 -13.76 -12.36 -15.51
C HIS A 63 -13.69 -13.20 -14.23
N LEU A 64 -12.60 -13.09 -13.46
CA LEU A 64 -12.41 -13.75 -12.17
C LEU A 64 -12.85 -12.78 -11.07
N LYS A 65 -13.71 -13.25 -10.18
CA LYS A 65 -14.22 -12.47 -9.05
C LYS A 65 -14.03 -13.27 -7.76
N ASN A 66 -13.52 -12.60 -6.74
CA ASN A 66 -13.53 -13.13 -5.38
C ASN A 66 -14.97 -13.08 -4.81
N GLY A 67 -15.16 -13.60 -3.60
CA GLY A 67 -16.45 -13.54 -2.90
C GLY A 67 -16.77 -14.79 -2.10
N ARG A 68 -15.95 -15.86 -2.20
CA ARG A 68 -16.12 -17.06 -1.38
C ARG A 68 -15.42 -16.94 -0.03
N PHE A 69 -14.21 -16.39 -0.02
CA PHE A 69 -13.37 -16.27 1.17
C PHE A 69 -13.04 -14.82 1.51
N VAL A 70 -12.96 -13.97 0.49
CA VAL A 70 -12.68 -12.54 0.59
C VAL A 70 -13.75 -11.78 -0.20
N ASP A 71 -14.22 -10.65 0.33
CA ASP A 71 -15.23 -9.83 -0.35
C ASP A 71 -14.70 -9.29 -1.69
N ASP A 72 -15.56 -9.21 -2.71
CA ASP A 72 -15.21 -8.53 -3.97
C ASP A 72 -15.58 -7.05 -3.89
N ALA A 73 -14.55 -6.21 -3.76
CA ALA A 73 -14.67 -4.75 -3.86
C ALA A 73 -14.02 -4.19 -5.13
N SER A 74 -13.75 -5.02 -6.13
CA SER A 74 -12.92 -4.67 -7.29
C SER A 74 -13.45 -3.53 -8.16
N GLU A 75 -14.71 -3.15 -8.01
CA GLU A 75 -15.37 -2.07 -8.75
C GLU A 75 -15.64 -0.82 -7.89
N LYS A 76 -15.12 -0.79 -6.66
CA LYS A 76 -15.43 0.23 -5.65
C LYS A 76 -14.19 0.98 -5.19
N PHE A 77 -13.48 1.58 -6.14
CA PHE A 77 -12.33 2.42 -5.83
C PHE A 77 -12.79 3.79 -5.33
N GLU A 78 -12.40 4.16 -4.12
CA GLU A 78 -12.90 5.37 -3.42
C GLU A 78 -12.11 6.64 -3.77
N PHE A 79 -10.92 6.50 -4.36
CA PHE A 79 -9.96 7.60 -4.53
C PHE A 79 -9.74 8.00 -5.99
N GLY A 80 -10.65 7.62 -6.88
CA GLY A 80 -10.63 7.97 -8.30
C GLY A 80 -11.38 6.94 -9.15
N GLU A 81 -10.95 6.81 -10.40
CA GLU A 81 -11.49 5.82 -11.33
C GLU A 81 -10.52 4.66 -11.49
N SER A 82 -11.07 3.46 -11.67
CA SER A 82 -10.25 2.26 -11.93
C SER A 82 -9.75 2.27 -13.37
N GLU A 83 -8.45 2.05 -13.56
CA GLU A 83 -7.82 1.93 -14.88
C GLU A 83 -7.80 0.45 -15.30
N ILE A 84 -8.20 0.15 -16.54
CA ILE A 84 -8.16 -1.22 -17.07
C ILE A 84 -6.87 -1.37 -17.87
N LEU A 85 -5.94 -2.16 -17.34
CA LEU A 85 -4.61 -2.36 -17.89
C LEU A 85 -4.32 -3.85 -18.04
N THR A 86 -3.49 -4.23 -19.00
CA THR A 86 -2.91 -5.58 -19.03
C THR A 86 -1.97 -5.79 -17.84
N LEU A 87 -1.73 -7.04 -17.43
CA LEU A 87 -0.81 -7.33 -16.33
C LEU A 87 0.59 -6.71 -16.56
N LYS A 88 1.04 -6.72 -17.82
CA LYS A 88 2.31 -6.12 -18.23
C LYS A 88 2.31 -4.59 -18.08
N GLU A 89 1.21 -3.94 -18.43
CA GLU A 89 1.05 -2.49 -18.24
C GLU A 89 1.02 -2.13 -16.76
N CYS A 90 0.31 -2.89 -15.91
CA CYS A 90 0.35 -2.71 -14.46
C CYS A 90 1.79 -2.79 -13.93
N ALA A 91 2.54 -3.81 -14.34
CA ALA A 91 3.92 -3.99 -13.91
C ALA A 91 4.82 -2.81 -14.35
N ASN A 92 4.64 -2.34 -15.58
CA ASN A 92 5.38 -1.20 -16.11
C ASN A 92 5.04 0.12 -15.40
N GLU A 93 3.77 0.33 -15.04
CA GLU A 93 3.34 1.50 -14.27
C GLU A 93 3.98 1.52 -12.89
N VAL A 94 3.95 0.39 -12.15
CA VAL A 94 4.60 0.29 -10.85
C VAL A 94 6.09 0.56 -10.97
N LYS A 95 6.78 -0.06 -11.94
CA LYS A 95 8.20 0.19 -12.21
C LYS A 95 8.48 1.67 -12.46
N THR A 96 7.72 2.32 -13.34
CA THR A 96 7.89 3.74 -13.70
C THR A 96 7.70 4.65 -12.49
N ILE A 97 6.80 4.31 -11.58
CA ILE A 97 6.57 5.06 -10.34
C ILE A 97 7.81 4.99 -9.43
N PHE A 98 8.37 3.80 -9.19
CA PHE A 98 9.59 3.68 -8.39
C PHE A 98 10.81 4.33 -9.05
N GLU A 99 10.99 4.17 -10.37
CA GLU A 99 12.07 4.82 -11.13
C GLU A 99 12.00 6.35 -11.07
N ARG A 100 10.79 6.93 -11.07
CA ARG A 100 10.58 8.37 -10.98
C ARG A 100 11.12 8.97 -9.69
N TYR A 101 10.94 8.25 -8.57
CA TYR A 101 11.30 8.76 -7.24
C TYR A 101 12.67 8.27 -6.76
N GLY A 102 13.18 7.17 -7.32
CA GLY A 102 14.53 6.69 -7.09
C GLY A 102 14.86 6.48 -5.61
N ASP A 103 15.94 7.10 -5.16
CA ASP A 103 16.48 7.05 -3.80
C ASP A 103 15.53 7.64 -2.73
N LYS A 104 14.53 8.42 -3.15
CA LYS A 104 13.51 8.98 -2.25
C LYS A 104 12.35 8.02 -2.01
N ALA A 105 12.22 6.95 -2.78
CA ALA A 105 11.10 6.02 -2.65
C ALA A 105 11.26 5.13 -1.42
N VAL A 106 10.20 5.09 -0.60
CA VAL A 106 10.04 4.08 0.46
C VAL A 106 8.80 3.27 0.13
N PHE A 107 8.97 1.95 -0.01
CA PHE A 107 7.87 1.03 -0.15
C PHE A 107 7.08 0.95 1.15
N VAL A 108 5.76 1.07 1.08
CA VAL A 108 4.87 0.95 2.23
C VAL A 108 3.96 -0.25 2.03
N GLY A 109 3.83 -1.12 3.03
CA GLY A 109 2.95 -2.28 2.94
C GLY A 109 2.35 -2.68 4.27
N HIS A 110 1.48 -3.69 4.23
CA HIS A 110 0.91 -4.35 5.39
C HIS A 110 1.10 -5.86 5.21
N ASP A 111 2.28 -6.36 5.61
CA ASP A 111 2.91 -7.59 5.05
C ASP A 111 3.53 -7.37 3.65
N ALA A 112 4.38 -6.35 3.55
CA ALA A 112 5.02 -5.88 2.31
C ALA A 112 5.77 -6.99 1.54
N ALA A 113 6.28 -8.01 2.26
CA ALA A 113 6.99 -9.12 1.65
C ALA A 113 6.10 -9.92 0.69
N ASN A 114 4.80 -10.01 0.99
CA ASN A 114 3.82 -10.70 0.16
C ASN A 114 3.62 -9.97 -1.17
N ASP A 115 3.37 -8.67 -1.13
CA ASP A 115 3.18 -7.83 -2.33
C ASP A 115 4.43 -7.78 -3.20
N VAL A 116 5.61 -7.58 -2.59
CA VAL A 116 6.89 -7.58 -3.32
C VAL A 116 7.13 -8.90 -4.03
N ARG A 117 6.72 -10.04 -3.44
CA ARG A 117 6.80 -11.35 -4.10
C ARG A 117 5.91 -11.39 -5.34
N TYR A 118 4.66 -10.92 -5.24
CA TYR A 118 3.75 -10.88 -6.39
C TYR A 118 4.24 -9.93 -7.48
N LEU A 119 4.69 -8.73 -7.13
CA LEU A 119 5.24 -7.76 -8.07
C LEU A 119 6.42 -8.34 -8.85
N ARG A 120 7.35 -9.02 -8.16
CA ARG A 120 8.47 -9.71 -8.83
C ARG A 120 7.99 -10.86 -9.71
N GLN A 121 6.99 -11.63 -9.28
CA GLN A 121 6.42 -12.73 -10.07
C GLN A 121 5.80 -12.24 -11.38
N VAL A 122 5.19 -11.06 -11.39
CA VAL A 122 4.57 -10.47 -12.59
C VAL A 122 5.54 -9.61 -13.42
N GLY A 123 6.83 -9.62 -13.07
CA GLY A 123 7.90 -9.01 -13.86
C GLY A 123 8.19 -7.55 -13.52
N VAL A 124 7.75 -7.04 -12.36
CA VAL A 124 8.18 -5.73 -11.87
C VAL A 124 9.63 -5.82 -11.40
N GLU A 125 10.50 -5.04 -12.04
CA GLU A 125 11.87 -4.83 -11.60
C GLU A 125 11.89 -3.73 -10.52
N LEU A 126 11.83 -4.15 -9.26
CA LEU A 126 12.03 -3.26 -8.12
C LEU A 126 13.52 -3.08 -7.83
N PRO A 127 13.93 -1.92 -7.25
CA PRO A 127 15.29 -1.72 -6.76
C PRO A 127 15.78 -2.87 -5.85
N GLU A 128 17.07 -3.19 -5.93
CA GLU A 128 17.70 -4.23 -5.09
C GLU A 128 17.61 -3.85 -3.60
N GLU A 129 17.96 -2.61 -3.29
CA GLU A 129 17.68 -2.00 -1.99
C GLU A 129 16.37 -1.22 -2.08
N LEU A 130 15.34 -1.77 -1.45
CA LEU A 130 14.02 -1.14 -1.36
C LEU A 130 13.75 -0.77 0.10
N PRO A 131 14.03 0.49 0.52
CA PRO A 131 13.63 0.97 1.83
C PRO A 131 12.14 0.68 2.05
N THR A 132 11.82 -0.04 3.12
CA THR A 132 10.47 -0.55 3.35
C THR A 132 9.96 -0.12 4.73
N ALA A 133 8.75 0.43 4.76
CA ALA A 133 7.98 0.72 5.97
C ALA A 133 6.76 -0.22 6.01
N ASP A 134 6.89 -1.31 6.77
CA ASP A 134 5.84 -2.31 6.92
C ASP A 134 4.97 -1.98 8.14
N THR A 135 3.71 -1.60 7.89
CA THR A 135 2.78 -1.17 8.93
C THR A 135 2.43 -2.27 9.92
N LEU A 136 2.34 -3.54 9.47
CA LEU A 136 2.09 -4.68 10.34
C LEU A 136 3.26 -4.88 11.33
N THR A 137 4.48 -4.84 10.82
CA THR A 137 5.70 -4.99 11.62
C THR A 137 5.83 -3.84 12.62
N LEU A 138 5.67 -2.59 12.16
CA LEU A 138 5.72 -1.40 13.02
C LEU A 138 4.64 -1.43 14.10
N TRP A 139 3.44 -1.92 13.78
CA TRP A 139 2.34 -2.03 14.74
C TRP A 139 2.65 -3.03 15.84
N LYS A 140 3.16 -4.21 15.48
CA LYS A 140 3.54 -5.26 16.44
C LYS A 140 4.70 -4.85 17.34
N ILE A 141 5.70 -4.14 16.81
CA ILE A 141 6.81 -3.61 17.64
C ILE A 141 6.28 -2.65 18.71
N SER A 142 5.30 -1.80 18.35
CA SER A 142 4.78 -0.77 19.24
C SER A 142 3.68 -1.23 20.20
N HIS A 143 2.90 -2.26 19.86
CA HIS A 143 1.72 -2.72 20.62
C HIS A 143 1.82 -4.16 21.12
N GLY A 144 2.86 -4.91 20.73
CA GLY A 144 3.07 -6.32 21.08
C GLY A 144 2.61 -7.29 19.98
N GLU A 145 3.12 -8.53 20.04
CA GLU A 145 2.86 -9.55 19.01
C GLU A 145 1.39 -10.01 18.92
N ASP A 146 0.66 -9.95 20.04
CA ASP A 146 -0.75 -10.32 20.12
C ASP A 146 -1.70 -9.21 19.62
N ALA A 147 -1.15 -8.07 19.20
CA ALA A 147 -1.95 -6.94 18.71
C ALA A 147 -2.69 -7.30 17.41
N PRO A 148 -3.88 -6.71 17.16
CA PRO A 148 -4.61 -6.91 15.92
C PRO A 148 -3.74 -6.64 14.69
N SER A 149 -3.82 -7.51 13.68
CA SER A 149 -2.79 -7.59 12.62
C SER A 149 -3.33 -7.51 11.20
N THR A 150 -4.61 -7.20 11.01
CA THR A 150 -5.21 -6.99 9.69
C THR A 150 -5.32 -5.50 9.43
N LEU A 151 -5.24 -5.06 8.17
CA LEU A 151 -5.37 -3.65 7.81
C LEU A 151 -6.67 -3.03 8.36
N GLY A 152 -7.80 -3.73 8.25
CA GLY A 152 -9.09 -3.29 8.78
C GLY A 152 -9.06 -2.98 10.29
N ASN A 153 -8.41 -3.83 11.09
CA ASN A 153 -8.24 -3.59 12.52
C ASN A 153 -7.32 -2.40 12.80
N LEU A 154 -6.21 -2.25 12.06
CA LEU A 154 -5.32 -1.10 12.23
C LEU A 154 -6.02 0.22 11.90
N LEU A 155 -6.92 0.22 10.91
CA LEU A 155 -7.73 1.38 10.55
C LEU A 155 -8.66 1.78 11.70
N ILE A 156 -9.33 0.81 12.33
CA ILE A 156 -10.18 1.04 13.51
C ILE A 156 -9.35 1.61 14.67
N GLU A 157 -8.22 0.98 14.99
CA GLU A 157 -7.32 1.43 16.06
C GLU A 157 -6.75 2.84 15.79
N CYS A 158 -6.57 3.20 14.51
CA CYS A 158 -6.12 4.52 14.09
C CYS A 158 -7.24 5.56 13.97
N ASP A 159 -8.49 5.22 14.28
CA ASP A 159 -9.68 6.06 14.09
C ASP A 159 -9.82 6.58 12.65
N ILE A 160 -9.48 5.72 11.68
CA ILE A 160 -9.58 6.00 10.25
C ILE A 160 -10.84 5.31 9.74
N THR A 161 -11.80 6.11 9.25
CA THR A 161 -12.96 5.57 8.55
C THR A 161 -12.53 5.02 7.18
N SER A 162 -12.79 3.74 6.95
CA SER A 162 -12.48 3.05 5.70
C SER A 162 -13.72 2.41 5.08
N TRP A 163 -13.68 2.26 3.76
CA TRP A 163 -14.73 1.66 2.96
C TRP A 163 -14.10 0.75 1.91
N ASN A 164 -14.80 -0.32 1.54
CA ASN A 164 -14.45 -1.16 0.39
C ASN A 164 -13.00 -1.68 0.45
N LEU A 165 -12.62 -2.26 1.60
CA LEU A 165 -11.43 -3.12 1.71
C LEU A 165 -11.55 -4.29 0.73
N HIS A 166 -10.43 -4.89 0.33
CA HIS A 166 -10.33 -5.85 -0.77
C HIS A 166 -10.55 -5.21 -2.15
N ASN A 167 -10.21 -3.92 -2.23
CA ASN A 167 -9.94 -3.20 -3.46
C ASN A 167 -8.50 -2.72 -3.34
N ALA A 168 -7.61 -3.24 -4.18
CA ALA A 168 -6.18 -3.02 -4.01
C ALA A 168 -5.82 -1.52 -3.93
N GLY A 169 -6.51 -0.67 -4.71
CA GLY A 169 -6.29 0.78 -4.69
C GLY A 169 -6.67 1.43 -3.36
N ASN A 170 -7.79 1.01 -2.76
CA ASN A 170 -8.20 1.46 -1.44
C ASN A 170 -7.23 0.97 -0.37
N ASP A 171 -6.83 -0.30 -0.41
CA ASP A 171 -5.97 -0.92 0.58
C ASP A 171 -4.57 -0.29 0.58
N ALA A 172 -3.99 -0.03 -0.60
CA ALA A 172 -2.75 0.74 -0.71
C ALA A 172 -2.90 2.15 -0.10
N TYR A 173 -4.00 2.85 -0.39
CA TYR A 173 -4.27 4.19 0.11
C TYR A 173 -4.40 4.22 1.64
N TYR A 174 -5.20 3.32 2.19
CA TYR A 174 -5.42 3.19 3.62
C TYR A 174 -4.15 2.76 4.36
N THR A 175 -3.30 1.92 3.76
CA THR A 175 -2.01 1.55 4.35
C THR A 175 -1.11 2.76 4.56
N VAL A 176 -1.06 3.70 3.61
CA VAL A 176 -0.32 4.96 3.78
C VAL A 176 -0.93 5.82 4.90
N GLN A 177 -2.27 5.89 4.98
CA GLN A 177 -2.92 6.64 6.05
C GLN A 177 -2.63 6.05 7.44
N VAL A 178 -2.65 4.72 7.56
CA VAL A 178 -2.28 4.02 8.80
C VAL A 178 -0.84 4.35 9.19
N LEU A 179 0.11 4.29 8.24
CA LEU A 179 1.50 4.66 8.51
C LEU A 179 1.61 6.10 9.08
N MET A 180 0.91 7.05 8.48
CA MET A 180 0.92 8.45 8.93
C MET A 180 0.21 8.65 10.28
N ALA A 181 -0.87 7.92 10.55
CA ALA A 181 -1.57 7.96 11.83
C ALA A 181 -0.72 7.37 12.96
N MET A 182 -0.04 6.24 12.70
CA MET A 182 0.93 5.66 13.61
C MET A 182 2.03 6.67 13.93
N TYR A 183 2.56 7.37 12.92
CA TYR A 183 3.52 8.46 13.11
C TYR A 183 3.02 9.57 14.04
N GLY A 184 1.83 10.13 13.78
CA GLY A 184 1.25 11.18 14.62
C GLY A 184 0.99 10.75 16.07
N LYS A 185 0.74 9.46 16.30
CA LYS A 185 0.60 8.88 17.64
C LYS A 185 1.94 8.62 18.35
N PHE A 186 3.06 8.52 17.62
CA PHE A 186 4.39 8.43 18.22
C PHE A 186 4.89 9.78 18.75
N GLU A 187 4.41 10.91 18.22
CA GLU A 187 4.73 12.26 18.74
C GLU A 187 4.07 12.58 20.08
N SER A 188 2.93 11.94 20.42
CA SER A 188 2.15 12.27 21.63
C SER A 188 2.56 11.49 22.89
N LYS A 189 3.58 10.64 22.80
CA LYS A 189 4.11 9.83 23.91
C LYS A 189 5.44 10.33 24.49
N GLU A 190 5.86 11.56 24.15
CA GLU A 190 6.96 12.28 24.83
C GLU A 190 6.48 13.06 26.06
#